data_AF-A0A9B0HE57-F1
#
_entry.id   AF-A0A9B0HE57-F1
#
_cell.length_a   1.000
_cell.length_b   1.000
_cell.length_c   1.000
_cell.angle_alpha   90.00
_cell.angle_beta   90.00
_cell.angle_gamma   90.00
#
_symmetry.space_group_name_H-M   'P 1'
#
loop_
_entity.id
_entity.type
_entity.pdbx_description
1 polymer ?
#
loop_
_entity_poly.entity_id
_entity_poly.type
_entity_poly.pdbx_seq_one_letter_code
_entity_poly.pdbx_strand_id
1 'polypeptide(L)'
;MPPYPIVYFSTRRPCETMHMLLADQGQSWKEEVVTKESWLQGPLKASCLYGQLPNFQDRDPTLYKSNAILRHMGRTFGFYGKDQWEAALVDMVKDGMEDVHRHCSQLIYRTNEEGKAKYFQEMPGHLKPFETLLIQNKEGKAFFVGNQISFASYNLLDLLLNHQVLAPGCLDSHPLLLTYVASLSDRPKLKAYLASPQHVNCPVHKAQKI
;
A
#
# COMPACT_ATOMS: atom_id res chain seq x y z
N MET A 1 7.77 -21.58 8.34
CA MET A 1 7.87 -20.55 9.40
C MET A 1 6.48 -20.34 9.97
N PRO A 2 6.34 -20.02 11.27
CA PRO A 2 5.05 -19.59 11.82
C PRO A 2 4.53 -18.37 11.04
N PRO A 3 3.21 -18.22 10.91
CA PRO A 3 2.61 -17.11 10.18
C PRO A 3 2.93 -15.78 10.87
N TYR A 4 3.29 -14.75 10.10
CA TYR A 4 3.56 -13.41 10.63
C TYR A 4 2.33 -12.80 11.31
N PRO A 5 2.34 -12.49 12.62
CA PRO A 5 1.24 -11.79 13.26
C PRO A 5 1.16 -10.34 12.78
N ILE A 6 0.00 -9.95 12.24
CA ILE A 6 -0.36 -8.59 11.88
C ILE A 6 -1.54 -8.17 12.76
N VAL A 7 -1.32 -7.19 13.62
CA VAL A 7 -2.36 -6.66 14.52
C VAL A 7 -2.90 -5.38 13.91
N TYR A 8 -4.15 -5.40 13.47
CA TYR A 8 -4.79 -4.23 12.85
C TYR A 8 -6.31 -4.23 12.98
N PHE A 9 -6.95 -3.13 12.59
CA PHE A 9 -8.40 -3.05 12.48
C PHE A 9 -8.93 -3.89 11.31
N SER A 10 -10.24 -4.16 11.30
CA SER A 10 -10.95 -4.81 10.19
C SER A 10 -11.12 -3.91 8.95
N THR A 11 -10.02 -3.33 8.46
CA THR A 11 -9.94 -2.53 7.23
C THR A 11 -8.65 -2.80 6.48
N ARG A 12 -8.66 -2.64 5.17
CA ARG A 12 -7.48 -2.90 4.31
C ARG A 12 -6.30 -2.00 4.66
N ARG A 13 -6.50 -0.69 4.69
CA ARG A 13 -5.39 0.27 4.87
C ARG A 13 -5.03 0.45 6.34
N PRO A 14 -3.73 0.55 6.70
CA PRO A 14 -2.55 0.61 5.82
C PRO A 14 -1.84 -0.75 5.64
N CYS A 15 -2.49 -1.87 5.99
CA CYS A 15 -1.88 -3.21 5.91
C CYS A 15 -1.95 -3.85 4.52
N GLU A 16 -2.81 -3.34 3.64
CA GLU A 16 -3.08 -3.91 2.32
C GLU A 16 -1.82 -4.19 1.50
N THR A 17 -0.89 -3.25 1.49
CA THR A 17 0.40 -3.42 0.81
C THR A 17 1.20 -4.62 1.33
N MET A 18 1.15 -4.87 2.64
CA MET A 18 1.83 -6.01 3.27
C MET A 18 1.13 -7.32 2.88
N HIS A 19 -0.20 -7.33 2.88
CA HIS A 19 -0.97 -8.52 2.51
C HIS A 19 -0.76 -8.90 1.05
N MET A 20 -0.80 -7.92 0.13
CA MET A 20 -0.49 -8.16 -1.28
C MET A 20 0.93 -8.69 -1.47
N LEU A 21 1.91 -8.12 -0.77
CA LEU A 21 3.29 -8.60 -0.81
C LEU A 21 3.37 -10.04 -0.29
N LEU A 22 2.85 -10.34 0.89
CA LEU A 22 2.91 -11.67 1.49
C LEU A 22 2.19 -12.71 0.61
N ALA A 23 1.00 -12.39 0.11
CA ALA A 23 0.24 -13.26 -0.77
C ALA A 23 0.98 -13.57 -2.08
N ASP A 24 1.48 -12.54 -2.77
CA ASP A 24 2.21 -12.71 -4.02
C ASP A 24 3.49 -13.53 -3.84
N GLN A 25 4.08 -13.48 -2.65
CA GLN A 25 5.26 -14.26 -2.27
C GLN A 25 4.93 -15.64 -1.71
N GLY A 26 3.64 -16.00 -1.61
CA GLY A 26 3.18 -17.27 -1.05
C GLY A 26 3.53 -17.45 0.43
N GLN A 27 3.66 -16.34 1.16
CA GLN A 27 3.85 -16.33 2.61
C GLN A 27 2.49 -16.36 3.31
N SER A 28 2.42 -17.05 4.45
CA SER A 28 1.26 -17.04 5.32
C SER A 28 1.43 -16.02 6.45
N TRP A 29 0.31 -15.43 6.89
CA TRP A 29 0.27 -14.51 8.02
C TRP A 29 -0.97 -14.78 8.86
N LYS A 30 -0.96 -14.23 10.08
CA LYS A 30 -2.06 -14.34 11.03
C LYS A 30 -2.60 -12.96 11.31
N GLU A 31 -3.87 -12.75 10.99
CA GLU A 31 -4.60 -11.52 11.32
C GLU A 31 -5.04 -11.54 12.77
N GLU A 32 -4.67 -10.52 13.52
CA GLU A 32 -5.19 -10.25 14.86
C GLU A 32 -6.05 -8.99 14.80
N VAL A 33 -7.34 -9.21 14.57
CA VAL A 33 -8.30 -8.12 14.32
C VAL A 33 -8.64 -7.41 15.64
N VAL A 34 -8.38 -6.11 15.67
CA VAL A 34 -8.73 -5.22 16.76
C VAL A 34 -10.08 -4.57 16.47
N THR A 35 -11.03 -4.70 17.40
CA THR A 35 -12.33 -4.03 17.30
C THR A 35 -12.24 -2.59 17.79
N LYS A 36 -13.24 -1.76 17.45
CA LYS A 36 -13.26 -0.37 17.94
C LYS A 36 -13.42 -0.35 19.46
N GLU A 37 -14.23 -1.26 19.97
CA GLU A 37 -14.56 -1.43 21.38
C GLU A 37 -13.31 -1.80 22.18
N SER A 38 -12.55 -2.82 21.73
CA SER A 38 -11.31 -3.23 22.42
C SER A 38 -10.23 -2.14 22.35
N TRP A 39 -10.14 -1.41 21.24
CA TRP A 39 -9.21 -0.28 21.10
C TRP A 39 -9.55 0.88 22.05
N LEU A 40 -10.84 1.18 22.24
CA LEU A 40 -11.30 2.26 23.12
C LEU A 40 -11.15 1.94 24.61
N GLN A 41 -11.01 0.67 24.99
CA GLN A 41 -10.71 0.31 26.39
C GLN A 41 -9.37 0.86 26.86
N GLY A 42 -8.39 1.02 25.97
CA GLY A 42 -7.13 1.73 26.25
C GLY A 42 -5.86 0.88 26.42
N PRO A 43 -5.86 -0.32 27.04
CA PRO A 43 -4.62 -1.06 27.30
C PRO A 43 -3.77 -1.33 26.06
N LEU A 44 -4.37 -1.82 24.97
CA LEU A 44 -3.65 -2.07 23.72
C LEU A 44 -3.09 -0.78 23.11
N LYS A 45 -3.87 0.31 23.15
CA LYS A 45 -3.39 1.62 22.66
C LYS A 45 -2.21 2.11 23.49
N ALA A 46 -2.25 1.95 24.82
CA ALA A 46 -1.19 2.36 25.72
C ALA A 46 0.09 1.51 25.58
N SER A 47 -0.04 0.22 25.21
CA SER A 47 1.12 -0.64 24.96
C SER A 47 1.77 -0.41 23.59
N CYS A 48 1.05 0.15 22.62
CA CYS A 48 1.61 0.49 21.31
C CYS A 48 2.58 1.69 21.43
N LEU A 49 3.79 1.56 20.89
CA LEU A 49 4.85 2.57 20.98
C LEU A 49 4.40 3.99 20.59
N TYR A 50 3.57 4.10 19.56
CA TYR A 50 3.03 5.38 19.07
C TYR A 50 1.53 5.56 19.34
N GLY A 51 0.93 4.72 20.18
CA GLY A 51 -0.52 4.70 20.40
C GLY A 51 -1.33 4.43 19.13
N GLN A 52 -0.75 3.69 18.18
CA GLN A 52 -1.26 3.44 16.83
C GLN A 52 -0.91 2.01 16.38
N LEU A 53 -1.80 1.44 15.56
CA LEU A 53 -1.59 0.23 14.75
C LEU A 53 -1.17 0.63 13.31
N PRO A 54 -0.58 -0.27 12.50
CA PRO A 54 -0.37 -1.70 12.73
C PRO A 54 0.83 -2.03 13.61
N ASN A 55 0.72 -3.20 14.25
CA ASN A 55 1.82 -3.89 14.89
C ASN A 55 2.16 -5.13 14.07
N PHE A 56 3.45 -5.47 14.00
CA PHE A 56 3.94 -6.60 13.25
C PHE A 56 5.06 -7.30 14.03
N GLN A 57 5.00 -8.63 14.06
CA GLN A 57 5.97 -9.45 14.76
C GLN A 57 6.68 -10.38 13.77
N ASP A 58 7.99 -10.18 13.60
CA ASP A 58 8.90 -11.14 12.95
C ASP A 58 9.98 -11.59 13.94
N ARG A 59 10.40 -10.68 14.83
CA ARG A 59 11.40 -10.88 15.89
C ARG A 59 11.03 -9.98 17.08
N ASP A 60 11.67 -10.19 18.22
CA ASP A 60 11.60 -9.25 19.33
C ASP A 60 12.65 -8.13 19.19
N PRO A 61 12.27 -6.86 19.47
CA PRO A 61 10.94 -6.37 19.84
C PRO A 61 9.98 -6.19 18.63
N THR A 62 8.68 -6.07 18.92
CA THR A 62 7.60 -5.78 17.95
C THR A 62 7.87 -4.53 17.11
N LEU A 63 7.58 -4.60 15.80
CA LEU A 63 7.65 -3.46 14.87
C LEU A 63 6.31 -2.72 14.78
N TYR A 64 6.41 -1.41 14.64
CA TYR A 64 5.29 -0.48 14.42
C TYR A 64 5.54 0.34 13.14
N LYS A 65 4.52 1.08 12.69
CA LYS A 65 4.52 1.91 11.46
C LYS A 65 4.55 1.06 10.19
N SER A 66 3.49 1.18 9.38
CA SER A 66 3.32 0.42 8.14
C SER A 66 4.52 0.50 7.20
N ASN A 67 5.09 1.69 7.02
CA ASN A 67 6.23 1.87 6.11
C ASN A 67 7.53 1.24 6.65
N ALA A 68 7.73 1.22 7.97
CA ALA A 68 8.89 0.53 8.56
C ALA A 68 8.76 -0.99 8.42
N ILE A 69 7.54 -1.52 8.60
CA ILE A 69 7.21 -2.93 8.40
C ILE A 69 7.41 -3.34 6.93
N LEU A 70 6.92 -2.55 5.98
CA LEU A 70 7.12 -2.80 4.54
C LEU A 70 8.59 -2.80 4.15
N ARG A 71 9.37 -1.82 4.66
CA ARG A 71 10.82 -1.78 4.45
C ARG A 71 11.52 -2.98 5.05
N HIS A 72 11.05 -3.45 6.21
CA HIS A 72 11.56 -4.67 6.82
C HIS A 72 11.31 -5.90 5.95
N MET A 73 10.07 -6.10 5.50
CA MET A 73 9.71 -7.18 4.55
C MET A 73 10.49 -7.09 3.24
N GLY A 74 10.64 -5.87 2.70
CA GLY A 74 11.45 -5.63 1.51
C GLY A 74 12.89 -6.09 1.71
N ARG A 75 13.51 -5.78 2.85
CA ARG A 75 14.88 -6.23 3.16
C ARG A 75 14.97 -7.73 3.37
N THR A 76 14.04 -8.34 4.12
CA THR A 76 14.11 -9.76 4.47
C THR A 76 13.81 -10.68 3.30
N PHE A 77 12.97 -10.25 2.35
CA PHE A 77 12.59 -11.06 1.20
C PHE A 77 13.31 -10.66 -0.11
N GLY A 78 14.17 -9.64 -0.09
CA GLY A 78 14.94 -9.22 -1.27
C GLY A 78 14.17 -8.32 -2.25
N PHE A 79 13.14 -7.60 -1.79
CA PHE A 79 12.33 -6.67 -2.59
C PHE A 79 12.68 -5.20 -2.32
N TYR A 80 13.98 -4.89 -2.26
CA TYR A 80 14.48 -3.55 -1.91
C TYR A 80 15.58 -3.05 -2.87
N GLY A 81 15.48 -3.43 -4.15
CA GLY A 81 16.52 -3.13 -5.13
C GLY A 81 17.78 -4.00 -4.95
N LYS A 82 18.63 -4.03 -5.97
CA LYS A 82 19.83 -4.89 -5.97
C LYS A 82 21.02 -4.30 -5.23
N ASP A 83 21.04 -2.98 -5.07
CA ASP A 83 22.14 -2.21 -4.49
C ASP A 83 21.61 -0.99 -3.72
N GLN A 84 22.53 -0.25 -3.09
CA GLN A 84 22.18 0.91 -2.27
C GLN A 84 21.50 2.03 -3.07
N TRP A 85 21.84 2.15 -4.36
CA TRP A 85 21.24 3.18 -5.21
C TRP A 85 19.82 2.81 -5.60
N GLU A 86 19.57 1.58 -6.02
CA GLU A 86 18.22 1.09 -6.27
C GLU A 86 17.37 1.12 -5.00
N ALA A 87 17.94 0.81 -3.83
CA ALA A 87 17.24 0.94 -2.55
C ALA A 87 16.81 2.40 -2.28
N ALA A 88 17.68 3.37 -2.54
CA ALA A 88 17.36 4.80 -2.40
C ALA A 88 16.26 5.23 -3.38
N LEU A 89 16.27 4.72 -4.62
CA LEU A 89 15.19 4.98 -5.58
C LEU A 89 13.87 4.36 -5.11
N VAL A 90 13.88 3.13 -4.59
CA VAL A 90 12.68 2.49 -4.01
C VAL A 90 12.13 3.33 -2.85
N ASP A 91 12.99 3.89 -2.01
CA ASP A 91 12.59 4.76 -0.90
C ASP A 91 12.00 6.09 -1.36
N MET A 92 12.64 6.77 -2.31
CA MET A 92 12.12 8.01 -2.92
C MET A 92 10.71 7.81 -3.46
N VAL A 93 10.50 6.68 -4.13
CA VAL A 93 9.22 6.29 -4.72
C VAL A 93 8.17 6.02 -3.64
N LYS A 94 8.54 5.27 -2.59
CA LYS A 94 7.64 4.99 -1.47
C LYS A 94 7.23 6.25 -0.73
N ASP A 95 8.15 7.19 -0.53
CA ASP A 95 7.88 8.42 0.20
C ASP A 95 7.00 9.36 -0.63
N GLY A 96 7.21 9.45 -1.94
CA GLY A 96 6.29 10.16 -2.84
C GLY A 96 4.85 9.59 -2.81
N MET A 97 4.70 8.26 -2.74
CA MET A 97 3.38 7.64 -2.57
C MET A 97 2.76 7.95 -1.20
N GLU A 98 3.57 8.08 -0.16
CA GLU A 98 3.07 8.43 1.18
C GLU A 98 2.48 9.84 1.20
N ASP A 99 3.06 10.77 0.46
CA ASP A 99 2.54 12.14 0.37
C ASP A 99 1.21 12.19 -0.39
N VAL A 100 1.10 11.47 -1.52
CA VAL A 100 -0.19 11.33 -2.26
C VAL A 100 -1.23 10.65 -1.37
N HIS A 101 -0.86 9.57 -0.69
CA HIS A 101 -1.75 8.87 0.23
C HIS A 101 -2.22 9.77 1.38
N ARG A 102 -1.33 10.58 1.97
CA ARG A 102 -1.68 11.53 3.03
C ARG A 102 -2.65 12.59 2.53
N HIS A 103 -2.44 13.11 1.32
CA HIS A 103 -3.33 14.08 0.71
C HIS A 103 -4.73 13.47 0.44
N CYS A 104 -4.79 12.27 -0.14
CA CYS A 104 -6.04 11.53 -0.35
C CYS A 104 -6.74 11.18 0.98
N SER A 105 -5.99 10.83 2.03
CA SER A 105 -6.57 10.52 3.35
C SER A 105 -7.18 11.76 3.99
N GLN A 106 -6.52 12.92 3.90
CA GLN A 106 -7.10 14.18 4.35
C GLN A 106 -8.41 14.47 3.63
N LEU A 107 -8.48 14.15 2.34
CA LEU A 107 -9.69 14.31 1.55
C LEU A 107 -10.87 13.50 2.10
N ILE A 108 -10.64 12.20 2.31
CA ILE A 108 -11.67 11.26 2.75
C ILE A 108 -12.24 11.62 4.14
N TYR A 109 -11.39 12.15 5.03
CA TYR A 109 -11.78 12.39 6.42
C TYR A 109 -12.10 13.83 6.80
N ARG A 110 -11.66 14.84 6.02
CA ARG A 110 -11.61 16.23 6.52
C ARG A 110 -12.11 17.31 5.56
N THR A 111 -12.35 17.03 4.28
CA THR A 111 -12.80 18.05 3.31
C THR A 111 -14.26 17.93 2.91
N ASN A 112 -14.84 19.07 2.52
CA ASN A 112 -16.14 19.18 1.88
C ASN A 112 -16.07 18.73 0.39
N GLU A 113 -17.21 18.76 -0.29
CA GLU A 113 -17.31 18.35 -1.70
C GLU A 113 -16.43 19.21 -2.65
N GLU A 114 -16.23 20.50 -2.35
CA GLU A 114 -15.35 21.38 -3.13
C GLU A 114 -13.88 20.92 -3.05
N GLY A 115 -13.42 20.55 -1.85
CA GLY A 115 -12.08 20.00 -1.66
C GLY A 115 -11.88 18.69 -2.44
N LYS A 116 -12.92 17.84 -2.50
CA LYS A 116 -12.90 16.61 -3.30
C LYS A 116 -12.79 16.89 -4.79
N ALA A 117 -13.63 17.80 -5.30
CA ALA A 117 -13.60 18.20 -6.70
C ALA A 117 -12.22 18.75 -7.10
N LYS A 118 -11.62 19.59 -6.25
CA LYS A 118 -10.27 20.13 -6.48
C LYS A 118 -9.21 19.03 -6.54
N TYR A 119 -9.23 18.10 -5.58
CA TYR A 119 -8.29 16.96 -5.60
C TYR A 119 -8.41 16.15 -6.89
N PHE A 120 -9.62 15.87 -7.35
CA PHE A 120 -9.82 15.12 -8.59
C PHE A 120 -9.31 15.86 -9.83
N GLN A 121 -9.42 17.19 -9.86
CA GLN A 121 -8.83 18.02 -10.92
C GLN A 121 -7.28 17.98 -10.90
N GLU A 122 -6.68 17.95 -9.71
CA GLU A 122 -5.22 17.95 -9.53
C GLU A 122 -4.61 16.54 -9.58
N MET A 123 -5.43 15.49 -9.45
CA MET A 123 -5.01 14.08 -9.40
C MET A 123 -4.08 13.66 -10.55
N PRO A 124 -4.30 14.03 -11.83
CA PRO A 124 -3.36 13.69 -12.89
C PRO A 124 -1.94 14.21 -12.60
N GLY A 125 -1.83 15.41 -12.03
CA GLY A 125 -0.56 16.00 -11.61
C GLY A 125 0.13 15.24 -10.49
N HIS A 126 -0.63 14.66 -9.55
CA HIS A 126 -0.10 13.81 -8.49
C HIS A 126 0.37 12.44 -8.99
N LEU A 127 -0.21 11.92 -10.06
CA LEU A 127 0.14 10.62 -10.64
C LEU A 127 1.28 10.71 -11.68
N LYS A 128 1.42 11.85 -12.35
CA LYS A 128 2.45 12.10 -13.38
C LYS A 128 3.88 11.75 -12.97
N PRO A 129 4.36 12.02 -11.72
CA PRO A 129 5.70 11.59 -11.31
C PRO A 129 5.90 10.08 -11.42
N PHE A 130 4.88 9.28 -11.11
CA PHE A 130 4.98 7.82 -11.17
C PHE A 130 5.02 7.31 -12.61
N GLU A 131 4.23 7.89 -13.50
CA GLU A 131 4.32 7.63 -14.96
C GLU A 131 5.72 7.99 -15.48
N THR A 132 6.25 9.15 -15.08
CA THR A 132 7.58 9.62 -15.50
C THR A 132 8.68 8.65 -15.09
N LEU A 133 8.60 8.10 -13.88
CA LEU A 133 9.58 7.14 -13.38
C LEU A 133 9.49 5.80 -14.14
N LEU A 134 8.29 5.35 -14.53
CA LEU A 134 8.15 4.20 -15.42
C LEU A 134 8.75 4.47 -16.80
N ILE A 135 8.53 5.65 -17.39
CA ILE A 135 9.16 6.05 -18.67
C ILE A 135 10.69 5.95 -18.56
N GLN A 136 11.25 6.51 -17.48
CA GLN A 136 12.70 6.53 -17.25
C GLN A 136 13.28 5.12 -17.03
N ASN A 137 12.53 4.20 -16.42
CA ASN A 137 12.98 2.83 -16.22
C ASN A 137 12.49 1.90 -17.35
N LYS A 138 13.27 1.84 -18.43
CA LYS A 138 13.03 0.94 -19.57
C LYS A 138 11.64 1.10 -20.21
N GLU A 139 11.13 2.34 -20.28
CA GLU A 139 9.83 2.64 -20.90
C GLU A 139 8.67 1.83 -20.32
N GLY A 140 8.70 1.56 -19.01
CA GLY A 140 7.67 0.78 -18.31
C GLY A 140 7.67 -0.72 -18.62
N LYS A 141 8.67 -1.24 -19.36
CA LYS A 141 8.79 -2.67 -19.72
C LYS A 141 9.32 -3.54 -18.57
N ALA A 142 9.68 -2.93 -17.44
CA ALA A 142 10.19 -3.61 -16.25
C ALA A 142 9.35 -3.21 -15.03
N PHE A 143 9.96 -3.18 -13.85
CA PHE A 143 9.32 -2.66 -12.64
C PHE A 143 9.57 -1.17 -12.50
N PHE A 144 9.24 -0.61 -11.34
CA PHE A 144 9.44 0.79 -11.07
C PHE A 144 10.93 1.17 -10.92
N VAL A 145 11.70 0.28 -10.31
CA VAL A 145 13.15 0.43 -10.13
C VAL A 145 13.81 -0.86 -10.60
N GLY A 146 14.80 -0.74 -11.49
CA GLY A 146 15.57 -1.88 -11.98
C GLY A 146 14.71 -2.89 -12.74
N ASN A 147 15.02 -4.18 -12.57
CA ASN A 147 14.36 -5.30 -13.24
C ASN A 147 13.69 -6.30 -12.28
N GLN A 148 13.59 -5.95 -10.99
CA GLN A 148 12.99 -6.79 -9.96
C GLN A 148 11.84 -6.05 -9.29
N ILE A 149 10.86 -6.82 -8.82
CA ILE A 149 9.76 -6.26 -8.02
C ILE A 149 10.31 -5.75 -6.68
N SER A 150 9.80 -4.62 -6.20
CA SER A 150 10.12 -4.10 -4.87
C SER A 150 8.88 -3.97 -4.01
N PHE A 151 9.03 -3.74 -2.70
CA PHE A 151 7.88 -3.49 -1.84
C PHE A 151 7.08 -2.24 -2.29
N ALA A 152 7.74 -1.28 -2.95
CA ALA A 152 7.08 -0.09 -3.50
C ALA A 152 6.14 -0.43 -4.67
N SER A 153 6.38 -1.54 -5.39
CA SER A 153 5.50 -2.00 -6.45
C SER A 153 4.10 -2.34 -5.95
N TYR A 154 4.01 -3.06 -4.83
CA TYR A 154 2.72 -3.37 -4.19
C TYR A 154 2.06 -2.10 -3.64
N ASN A 155 2.84 -1.17 -3.09
CA ASN A 155 2.28 0.06 -2.53
C ASN A 155 1.66 0.95 -3.62
N LEU A 156 2.31 1.02 -4.78
CA LEU A 156 1.77 1.73 -5.94
C LEU A 156 0.49 1.06 -6.44
N LEU A 157 0.48 -0.27 -6.52
CA LEU A 157 -0.71 -0.99 -6.96
C LEU A 157 -1.91 -0.67 -6.06
N ASP A 158 -1.74 -0.75 -4.73
CA ASP A 158 -2.78 -0.37 -3.78
C ASP A 158 -3.22 1.09 -3.99
N LEU A 159 -2.26 2.02 -4.10
CA LEU A 159 -2.55 3.43 -4.34
C LEU A 159 -3.43 3.61 -5.59
N LEU A 160 -3.01 3.06 -6.73
CA LEU A 160 -3.68 3.21 -8.01
C LEU A 160 -5.05 2.53 -8.05
N LEU A 161 -5.18 1.31 -7.52
CA LEU A 161 -6.48 0.62 -7.43
C LEU A 161 -7.48 1.44 -6.63
N ASN A 162 -7.06 2.02 -5.51
CA ASN A 162 -7.93 2.89 -4.72
C ASN A 162 -8.27 4.21 -5.45
N HIS A 163 -7.33 4.79 -6.19
CA HIS A 163 -7.60 5.99 -7.00
C HIS A 163 -8.58 5.70 -8.15
N GLN A 164 -8.54 4.51 -8.75
CA GLN A 164 -9.51 4.10 -9.77
C GLN A 164 -10.91 3.91 -9.19
N VAL A 165 -11.03 3.45 -7.94
CA VAL A 165 -12.33 3.41 -7.23
C VAL A 165 -12.86 4.82 -6.95
N LEU A 166 -11.98 5.74 -6.54
CA LEU A 166 -12.35 7.12 -6.22
C LEU A 166 -12.67 7.96 -7.47
N ALA A 167 -11.92 7.76 -8.55
CA ALA A 167 -12.07 8.47 -9.81
C ALA A 167 -11.84 7.49 -10.97
N PRO A 168 -12.91 6.83 -11.47
CA PRO A 168 -12.83 5.98 -12.65
C PRO A 168 -12.23 6.74 -13.84
N GLY A 169 -11.30 6.11 -14.57
CA GLY A 169 -10.60 6.74 -15.70
C GLY A 169 -9.41 7.64 -15.32
N CYS A 170 -9.05 7.76 -14.04
CA CYS A 170 -7.92 8.62 -13.62
C CYS A 170 -6.55 8.23 -14.19
N LEU A 171 -6.42 7.00 -14.72
CA LEU A 171 -5.20 6.51 -15.34
C LEU A 171 -5.20 6.61 -16.87
N ASP A 172 -6.27 7.10 -17.51
CA ASP A 172 -6.41 7.11 -18.98
C ASP A 172 -5.35 8.00 -19.64
N SER A 173 -4.86 9.02 -18.93
CA SER A 173 -3.75 9.89 -19.34
C SER A 173 -2.35 9.36 -18.97
N HIS A 174 -2.27 8.18 -18.35
CA HIS A 174 -1.05 7.56 -17.83
C HIS A 174 -0.97 6.06 -18.27
N PRO A 175 -0.76 5.79 -19.56
CA PRO A 175 -0.86 4.45 -20.12
C PRO A 175 0.14 3.44 -19.51
N LEU A 176 1.32 3.88 -19.06
CA LEU A 176 2.27 2.96 -18.42
C LEU A 176 1.79 2.58 -17.01
N LEU A 177 1.25 3.50 -16.23
CA LEU A 177 0.63 3.19 -14.94
C LEU A 177 -0.55 2.23 -15.11
N LEU A 178 -1.40 2.45 -16.13
CA LEU A 178 -2.51 1.54 -16.41
C LEU A 178 -2.02 0.13 -16.76
N THR A 179 -1.01 0.03 -17.63
CA THR A 179 -0.39 -1.25 -18.02
C THR A 179 0.27 -1.92 -16.82
N TYR A 180 0.91 -1.14 -15.96
CA TYR A 180 1.57 -1.62 -14.75
C TYR A 180 0.58 -2.21 -13.74
N VAL A 181 -0.56 -1.54 -13.52
CA VAL A 181 -1.66 -2.06 -12.66
C VAL A 181 -2.16 -3.39 -13.20
N ALA A 182 -2.44 -3.48 -14.50
CA ALA A 182 -2.90 -4.71 -15.12
C ALA A 182 -1.88 -5.85 -14.97
N SER A 183 -0.61 -5.55 -15.26
CA SER A 183 0.48 -6.55 -15.21
C SER A 183 0.73 -7.10 -13.81
N LEU A 184 0.74 -6.25 -12.78
CA LEU A 184 0.87 -6.73 -11.40
C LEU A 184 -0.36 -7.49 -10.93
N SER A 185 -1.57 -6.98 -11.23
CA SER A 185 -2.81 -7.63 -10.81
C SER A 185 -3.01 -9.01 -11.43
N ASP A 186 -2.40 -9.29 -12.58
CA ASP A 186 -2.52 -10.58 -13.26
C ASP A 186 -1.53 -11.64 -12.75
N ARG A 187 -0.58 -11.27 -11.87
CA ARG A 187 0.34 -12.23 -11.24
C ARG A 187 -0.48 -13.30 -10.49
N PRO A 188 -0.27 -14.61 -10.73
CA PRO A 188 -1.23 -15.64 -10.33
C PRO A 188 -1.63 -15.63 -8.84
N LYS A 189 -0.64 -15.49 -7.95
CA LYS A 189 -0.87 -15.47 -6.49
C LYS A 189 -1.55 -14.18 -6.04
N LEU A 190 -1.10 -13.04 -6.56
CA LEU A 190 -1.70 -11.74 -6.25
C LEU A 190 -3.14 -11.65 -6.78
N LYS A 191 -3.38 -12.11 -8.01
CA LYS A 191 -4.71 -12.22 -8.62
C LYS A 191 -5.67 -13.02 -7.76
N ALA A 192 -5.22 -14.19 -7.28
CA ALA A 192 -6.01 -15.04 -6.39
C ALA A 192 -6.32 -14.33 -5.06
N TYR A 193 -5.36 -13.59 -4.50
CA TYR A 193 -5.57 -12.81 -3.28
C TYR A 193 -6.55 -11.65 -3.48
N LEU A 194 -6.40 -10.86 -4.55
CA LEU A 194 -7.29 -9.74 -4.86
C LEU A 194 -8.74 -10.19 -5.11
N ALA A 195 -8.93 -11.41 -5.62
CA ALA A 195 -10.25 -12.03 -5.79
C ALA A 195 -10.78 -12.72 -4.51
N SER A 196 -9.97 -12.86 -3.46
CA SER A 196 -10.34 -13.62 -2.26
C SER A 196 -11.36 -12.88 -1.40
N PRO A 197 -12.20 -13.60 -0.62
CA PRO A 197 -13.10 -12.97 0.35
C PRO A 197 -12.36 -12.12 1.39
N GLN A 198 -11.12 -12.49 1.75
CA GLN A 198 -10.30 -11.73 2.70
C GLN A 198 -10.00 -10.31 2.18
N HIS A 199 -9.77 -10.16 0.88
CA HIS A 199 -9.60 -8.85 0.26
C HIS A 199 -10.96 -8.19 -0.01
N VAL A 200 -11.81 -8.84 -0.81
CA VAL A 200 -13.06 -8.26 -1.35
C VAL A 200 -14.00 -7.79 -0.25
N ASN A 201 -14.19 -8.57 0.82
CA ASN A 201 -15.13 -8.23 1.90
C ASN A 201 -14.54 -7.26 2.92
N CYS A 202 -13.24 -6.99 2.89
CA CYS A 202 -12.60 -6.04 3.79
C CYS A 202 -12.76 -4.62 3.23
N PRO A 203 -13.36 -3.67 3.96
CA PRO A 203 -13.50 -2.30 3.47
C PRO A 203 -12.16 -1.57 3.43
N VAL A 204 -11.97 -0.69 2.43
CA VAL A 204 -10.75 0.12 2.28
C VAL A 204 -10.53 1.04 3.49
N HIS A 205 -11.60 1.73 3.90
CA HIS A 205 -11.64 2.65 5.05
C HIS A 205 -12.86 2.34 5.92
N LYS A 206 -12.78 2.63 7.23
CA LYS A 206 -13.93 2.47 8.15
C LYS A 206 -15.07 3.43 7.84
N ALA A 207 -14.76 4.58 7.25
CA ALA A 207 -15.78 5.52 6.76
C ALA A 207 -16.19 5.07 5.36
N GLN A 208 -17.31 4.34 5.24
CA GLN A 208 -18.05 4.28 3.98
C GLN A 208 -18.63 5.67 3.72
N LYS A 209 -17.82 6.53 3.10
CA LYS A 209 -18.23 7.76 2.44
C LYS A 209 -17.44 7.87 1.13
N ILE A 210 -17.71 6.94 0.22
CA ILE A 210 -17.60 7.22 -1.22
C ILE A 210 -19.03 7.26 -1.70
#